data_AF-A0A423IKP0-F1
#
_entry.id   AF-A0A423IKP0-F1
#
_cell.length_a   1.000
_cell.length_b   1.000
_cell.length_c   1.000
_cell.angle_alpha   90.00
_cell.angle_beta   90.00
_cell.angle_gamma   90.00
#
_symmetry.space_group_name_H-M   'P 1'
#
loop_
_entity.id
_entity.type
_entity.pdbx_description
1 polymer ?
#
loop_
_entity_poly.entity_id
_entity_poly.type
_entity_poly.pdbx_seq_one_letter_code
_entity_poly.pdbx_strand_id
1 'polypeptide(L)'
;MFSVSLEKILSQHGKITDTDLRYYTHEIRELERYRAFGYSDTASPSDESQIWNNAHTATLEDYKLGSELTLLYSEEAISAMNAQDQREYEKDMRSFEQ
;
A
#
# COMPACT_ATOMS: atom_id res chain seq x y z
N MET A 1 -9.51 -13.77 2.69
CA MET A 1 -9.43 -14.08 4.13
C MET A 1 -8.13 -13.48 4.66
N PHE A 2 -8.12 -12.19 4.99
CA PHE A 2 -6.96 -11.52 5.58
C PHE A 2 -7.39 -10.90 6.90
N SER A 3 -7.37 -11.72 7.94
CA SER A 3 -7.45 -11.26 9.32
C SER A 3 -6.24 -11.84 10.04
N VAL A 4 -5.05 -11.45 9.59
CA VAL A 4 -3.87 -11.52 10.44
C VAL A 4 -4.00 -10.32 11.37
N SER A 5 -4.31 -10.56 12.65
CA SER A 5 -4.43 -9.50 13.65
C SER A 5 -3.15 -8.67 13.61
N LEU A 6 -3.27 -7.35 13.45
CA LEU A 6 -2.15 -6.41 13.36
C LEU A 6 -1.14 -6.63 14.50
N GLU A 7 -1.64 -6.97 15.70
CA GLU A 7 -0.84 -7.35 16.86
C GLU A 7 0.17 -8.48 16.60
N LYS A 8 -0.15 -9.42 15.73
CA LYS A 8 0.69 -10.58 15.39
C LYS A 8 1.82 -10.21 14.41
N ILE A 9 1.58 -9.23 13.53
CA ILE A 9 2.58 -8.65 12.63
C ILE A 9 3.51 -7.74 13.45
N LEU A 10 2.94 -6.89 14.31
CA LEU A 10 3.69 -6.03 15.23
C LEU A 10 4.54 -6.85 16.23
N SER A 11 4.08 -8.05 16.61
CA SER A 11 4.84 -8.99 17.45
C SER A 11 6.04 -9.64 16.75
N GLN A 12 6.05 -9.74 15.42
CA GLN A 12 7.14 -10.35 14.65
C GLN A 12 8.13 -9.31 14.11
N HIS A 13 7.71 -8.05 13.95
CA HIS A 13 8.52 -6.94 13.48
C HIS A 13 9.10 -6.12 14.64
N GLY A 14 10.18 -6.60 15.26
CA GLY A 14 11.13 -5.78 16.06
C GLY A 14 10.54 -4.58 16.81
N LYS A 15 11.22 -3.42 16.73
CA LYS A 15 10.71 -2.14 17.24
C LYS A 15 9.94 -1.47 16.11
N ILE A 16 8.63 -1.28 16.30
CA ILE A 16 7.77 -0.54 15.38
C ILE A 16 8.37 0.85 15.13
N THR A 17 8.55 1.20 13.87
CA THR A 17 9.10 2.49 13.45
C THR A 17 7.98 3.51 13.23
N ASP A 18 8.35 4.79 13.17
CA ASP A 18 7.42 5.87 12.83
C ASP A 18 6.82 5.68 11.42
N THR A 19 7.62 5.18 10.47
CA THR A 19 7.15 4.85 9.12
C THR A 19 6.09 3.75 9.13
N ASP A 20 6.28 2.70 9.94
CA ASP A 20 5.28 1.63 10.08
C ASP A 20 3.95 2.19 10.62
N LEU A 21 4.01 3.06 11.63
CA LEU A 21 2.81 3.68 12.19
C LEU A 21 2.08 4.57 11.17
N ARG A 22 2.83 5.37 10.40
CA ARG A 22 2.25 6.17 9.30
C ARG A 22 1.58 5.30 8.26
N TYR A 23 2.24 4.23 7.84
CA TYR A 23 1.70 3.26 6.90
C TYR A 23 0.39 2.66 7.41
N TYR A 24 0.38 2.04 8.60
CA TYR A 24 -0.84 1.42 9.12
C TYR A 24 -1.99 2.42 9.33
N THR A 25 -1.67 3.64 9.78
CA THR A 25 -2.67 4.69 9.96
C THR A 25 -3.29 5.10 8.62
N HIS A 26 -2.44 5.25 7.58
CA HIS A 26 -2.87 5.52 6.20
C HIS A 26 -3.79 4.41 5.67
N GLU A 27 -3.34 3.15 5.72
CA GLU A 27 -4.08 2.00 5.17
C GLU A 27 -5.45 1.81 5.84
N ILE A 28 -5.53 1.97 7.16
CA ILE A 28 -6.80 1.85 7.89
C ILE A 28 -7.77 2.94 7.45
N ARG A 29 -7.29 4.18 7.28
CA ARG A 29 -8.12 5.32 6.89
C ARG A 29 -8.61 5.20 5.44
N GLU A 30 -7.77 4.69 4.54
CA GLU A 30 -8.16 4.38 3.17
C GLU A 30 -9.25 3.28 3.13
N LEU A 31 -9.09 2.22 3.92
CA LEU A 31 -10.07 1.15 4.04
C LEU A 31 -11.43 1.63 4.58
N GLU A 32 -11.43 2.53 5.56
CA GLU A 32 -12.66 3.17 6.04
C GLU A 32 -13.40 3.94 4.94
N ARG A 33 -12.67 4.55 4.00
CA ARG A 33 -13.27 5.24 2.85
C ARG A 33 -13.87 4.25 1.87
N TYR A 34 -13.18 3.14 1.59
CA TYR A 34 -13.78 2.06 0.79
C TYR A 34 -15.09 1.54 1.39
N ARG A 35 -15.14 1.36 2.72
CA ARG A 35 -16.39 1.00 3.43
C ARG A 35 -17.46 2.07 3.28
N ALA A 36 -17.10 3.35 3.38
CA ALA A 36 -18.04 4.46 3.21
C ALA A 36 -18.62 4.54 1.78
N PHE A 37 -17.84 4.12 0.79
CA PHE A 37 -18.31 3.98 -0.60
C PHE A 37 -19.13 2.71 -0.86
N GLY A 38 -19.22 1.80 0.13
CA GLY A 38 -19.98 0.55 0.03
C GLY A 38 -19.17 -0.64 -0.51
N TYR A 39 -17.84 -0.53 -0.59
CA TYR A 39 -16.98 -1.66 -0.97
C TYR A 39 -16.72 -2.61 0.22
N SER A 40 -16.54 -3.88 -0.10
CA SER A 40 -16.14 -4.90 0.88
C SER A 40 -14.70 -4.70 1.34
N ASP A 41 -14.37 -5.17 2.53
CA ASP A 41 -12.99 -5.24 3.03
C ASP A 41 -12.05 -6.12 2.19
N THR A 42 -12.60 -6.93 1.29
CA THR A 42 -11.85 -7.73 0.33
C THR A 42 -11.68 -7.04 -1.02
N ALA A 43 -12.15 -5.80 -1.17
CA ALA A 43 -11.95 -5.03 -2.38
C ALA A 43 -10.46 -4.70 -2.52
N SER A 44 -9.89 -5.10 -3.65
CA SER A 44 -8.52 -4.78 -4.04
C SER A 44 -8.60 -4.06 -5.39
N PRO A 45 -9.03 -2.79 -5.40
CA PRO A 45 -9.04 -2.00 -6.63
C PRO A 45 -7.61 -1.87 -7.17
N SER A 46 -7.43 -1.76 -8.49
CA SER A 46 -6.09 -1.47 -9.03
C SER A 46 -5.67 -0.04 -8.68
N ASP A 47 -4.37 0.17 -8.63
CA ASP A 47 -3.76 1.48 -8.36
C ASP A 47 -4.10 2.51 -9.47
N GLU A 48 -4.50 2.04 -10.66
CA GLU A 48 -5.00 2.90 -11.74
C GLU A 48 -6.48 3.26 -11.60
N SER A 49 -7.21 2.63 -10.68
CA SER A 49 -8.64 2.84 -10.54
C SER A 49 -8.95 4.21 -9.92
N GLN A 50 -10.05 4.82 -10.37
CA GLN A 50 -10.50 6.09 -9.81
C GLN A 50 -10.91 5.98 -8.33
N ILE A 51 -11.39 4.80 -7.92
CA ILE A 51 -11.80 4.53 -6.54
C ILE A 51 -10.59 4.55 -5.61
N TRP A 52 -9.51 3.85 -6.00
CA TRP A 52 -8.25 3.86 -5.28
C TRP A 52 -7.68 5.27 -5.21
N ASN A 53 -7.53 5.94 -6.36
CA ASN A 53 -6.99 7.29 -6.42
C ASN A 53 -7.75 8.28 -5.51
N ASN A 54 -9.08 8.26 -5.56
CA ASN A 54 -9.90 9.15 -4.73
C ASN A 54 -9.75 8.84 -3.23
N ALA A 55 -9.72 7.56 -2.84
CA ALA A 55 -9.56 7.17 -1.43
C ALA A 55 -8.14 7.48 -0.92
N HIS A 56 -7.13 7.17 -1.72
CA HIS A 56 -5.72 7.37 -1.45
C HIS A 56 -5.39 8.85 -1.28
N THR A 57 -5.69 9.67 -2.30
CA THR A 57 -5.42 11.12 -2.25
C THR A 57 -6.16 11.79 -1.09
N ALA A 58 -7.43 11.47 -0.86
CA ALA A 58 -8.18 12.05 0.26
C ALA A 58 -7.61 11.64 1.64
N THR A 59 -6.97 10.47 1.74
CA THR A 59 -6.31 10.02 2.97
C THR A 59 -4.99 10.76 3.20
N LEU A 60 -4.20 10.97 2.14
CA LEU A 60 -2.99 11.80 2.23
C LEU A 60 -3.33 13.23 2.64
N GLU A 61 -4.41 13.80 2.10
CA GLU A 61 -4.89 15.15 2.44
C GLU A 61 -5.33 15.28 3.91
N ASP A 62 -6.04 14.28 4.47
CA ASP A 62 -6.44 14.26 5.88
C ASP A 62 -5.21 14.43 6.81
N TYR A 63 -4.08 13.83 6.44
CA TYR A 63 -2.83 13.87 7.20
C TYR A 63 -1.83 14.94 6.73
N LYS A 64 -2.20 15.74 5.72
CA LYS A 64 -1.33 16.76 5.09
C LYS A 64 0.00 16.18 4.59
N LEU A 65 -0.04 14.95 4.08
CA LEU A 65 1.10 14.26 3.48
C LEU A 65 1.15 14.52 1.98
N GLY A 66 2.36 14.53 1.42
CA GLY A 66 2.57 14.46 -0.03
C GLY A 66 2.50 13.01 -0.53
N SER A 67 2.67 12.82 -1.84
CA SER A 67 2.68 11.50 -2.50
C SER A 67 4.05 10.82 -2.49
N GLU A 68 4.99 11.30 -1.69
CA GLU A 68 6.34 10.75 -1.62
C GLU A 68 6.33 9.38 -0.94
N LEU A 69 6.81 8.34 -1.61
CA LEU A 69 6.83 6.97 -1.09
C LEU A 69 7.59 6.85 0.25
N THR A 70 8.64 7.63 0.44
CA THR A 70 9.47 7.62 1.65
C THR A 70 8.73 8.05 2.91
N LEU A 71 7.54 8.65 2.78
CA LEU A 71 6.67 9.00 3.91
C LEU A 71 5.97 7.76 4.49
N LEU A 72 5.61 6.80 3.63
CA LEU A 72 4.83 5.61 4.01
C LEU A 72 5.65 4.32 3.96
N TYR A 73 6.75 4.29 3.23
CA TYR A 73 7.55 3.08 3.00
C TYR A 73 9.00 3.28 3.44
N SER A 74 9.60 2.21 3.96
CA SER A 74 11.04 2.17 4.22
C SER A 74 11.83 2.07 2.91
N GLU A 75 13.10 2.46 2.93
CA GLU A 75 13.99 2.31 1.77
C GLU A 75 14.09 0.85 1.30
N GLU A 76 14.06 -0.11 2.24
CA GLU A 76 14.03 -1.54 1.94
C GLU A 76 12.76 -1.94 1.18
N ALA A 77 11.59 -1.46 1.63
CA ALA A 77 10.32 -1.73 0.94
C ALA A 77 10.30 -1.12 -0.46
N ILE A 78 10.80 0.11 -0.62
CA ILE A 78 10.92 0.79 -1.92
C ILE A 78 11.88 0.00 -2.84
N SER A 79 13.02 -0.46 -2.32
CA SER A 79 13.97 -1.26 -3.09
C SER A 79 13.36 -2.61 -3.52
N ALA A 80 12.61 -3.26 -2.64
CA ALA A 80 11.92 -4.52 -2.94
C ALA A 80 10.83 -4.34 -4.01
N MET A 81 10.05 -3.25 -3.93
CA MET A 81 9.05 -2.85 -4.94
C MET A 81 9.71 -2.65 -6.30
N ASN A 82 10.74 -1.80 -6.38
CA ASN A 82 11.48 -1.55 -7.63
C ASN A 82 12.07 -2.84 -8.22
N ALA A 83 12.59 -3.73 -7.37
CA ALA A 83 13.12 -5.01 -7.81
C ALA A 83 12.02 -5.96 -8.34
N GLN A 84 10.80 -5.88 -7.80
CA GLN A 84 9.65 -6.63 -8.32
C GLN A 84 9.22 -6.08 -9.68
N ASP A 85 9.06 -4.77 -9.80
CA ASP A 85 8.67 -4.11 -11.06
C ASP A 85 9.67 -4.43 -12.18
N GLN A 86 10.96 -4.41 -11.87
CA GLN A 86 12.02 -4.79 -12.82
C GLN A 86 11.89 -6.25 -13.28
N ARG A 87 11.59 -7.19 -12.37
CA ARG A 87 11.39 -8.61 -12.71
C ARG A 87 10.16 -8.80 -13.60
N GLU A 88 9.09 -8.07 -13.34
CA GLU A 88 7.87 -8.11 -14.14
C GLU A 88 8.14 -7.55 -15.54
N TYR A 89 8.82 -6.42 -15.64
CA TYR A 89 9.25 -5.84 -16.92
C TYR A 89 10.12 -6.80 -17.74
N GLU A 90 11.15 -7.41 -17.12
CA GLU A 90 12.01 -8.39 -17.79
C GLU A 90 11.24 -9.62 -18.27
N LYS A 91 10.29 -10.10 -17.47
CA LYS A 91 9.45 -11.23 -17.82
C LYS A 91 8.54 -10.90 -19.01
N ASP A 92 7.95 -9.71 -19.02
CA ASP A 92 7.07 -9.26 -20.09
C ASP A 92 7.87 -9.07 -21.38
N MET A 93 9.02 -8.39 -21.33
CA MET A 93 9.92 -8.24 -22.49
C MET A 93 10.34 -9.59 -23.08
N ARG A 94 10.70 -10.56 -22.24
CA ARG A 94 11.03 -11.92 -22.68
C ARG A 94 9.82 -12.68 -23.27
N SER A 95 8.60 -12.29 -22.90
CA SER A 95 7.38 -12.86 -23.47
C SER A 95 7.05 -12.28 -24.85
N PHE A 96 7.52 -11.07 -25.18
CA PHE A 96 7.35 -10.47 -26.50
C PHE A 96 8.36 -10.95 -27.54
N GLU A 97 9.49 -11.52 -27.09
CA GLU A 97 10.56 -12.04 -27.96
C GLU A 97 10.36 -13.52 -28.37
N GLN A 98 9.31 -14.19 -27.90
CA GLN A 98 8.93 -15.58 -28.25
C GLN A 98 7.68 -15.64 -29.11
#